data_AF-J6H4L6-F1
#
_entry.id   AF-J6H4L6-F1
#
_cell.length_a   1.000
_cell.length_b   1.000
_cell.length_c   1.000
_cell.angle_alpha   90.00
_cell.angle_beta   90.00
_cell.angle_gamma   90.00
#
_symmetry.space_group_name_H-M   'P 1'
#
loop_
_entity.id
_entity.type
_entity.pdbx_description
1 polymer ?
#
loop_
_entity_poly.entity_id
_entity_poly.type
_entity_poly.pdbx_seq_one_letter_code
_entity_poly.pdbx_strand_id
1 'polypeptide(L)'
;MACFSASGVTKRIGEELAGITGADFFEIVPEEIYTADDLNWTNRQSRSSLEIKDPNSRPRIAAKVADMTSYDAVIIGFPIWWGVAPRIIETFLESYDFGGKVIAPFCTSGGSGVGRSDTELHKNVGGEVKWL
;
A
#
# COMPACT_ATOMS: atom_id res chain seq x y z
N MET A 1 10.04 -6.14 -0.08
CA MET A 1 9.27 -5.19 -0.91
C MET A 1 7.83 -5.64 -0.97
N ALA A 2 6.88 -4.82 -0.54
CA ALA A 2 5.45 -5.10 -0.68
C ALA A 2 4.79 -3.98 -1.50
N CYS A 3 4.03 -4.30 -2.54
CA CYS A 3 3.45 -3.27 -3.43
C CYS A 3 2.01 -3.58 -3.82
N PHE A 4 1.12 -2.59 -3.70
CA PHE A 4 -0.19 -2.59 -4.35
C PHE A 4 -0.11 -1.80 -5.66
N SER A 5 -0.68 -2.34 -6.76
CA SER A 5 -0.79 -1.59 -8.01
C SER A 5 -2.07 -1.95 -8.76
N ALA A 6 -2.95 -0.97 -8.94
CA ALA A 6 -4.20 -1.17 -9.67
C ALA A 6 -4.01 -1.23 -11.20
N SER A 7 -3.05 -0.47 -11.75
CA SER A 7 -2.78 -0.37 -13.20
C SER A 7 -1.38 -0.82 -13.61
N GLY A 8 -0.61 -1.40 -12.68
CA GLY A 8 0.73 -1.94 -12.93
C GLY A 8 1.89 -0.93 -12.91
N VAL A 9 1.64 0.38 -12.84
CA VAL A 9 2.70 1.40 -12.78
C VAL A 9 3.57 1.23 -11.53
N THR A 10 2.94 1.18 -10.36
CA THR A 10 3.62 1.01 -9.07
C THR A 10 4.32 -0.34 -8.98
N LYS A 11 3.71 -1.41 -9.53
CA LYS A 11 4.30 -2.75 -9.57
C LYS A 11 5.63 -2.74 -10.31
N ARG A 12 5.67 -2.14 -11.50
CA ARG A 12 6.91 -2.04 -12.30
C ARG A 12 8.04 -1.38 -11.52
N ILE A 13 7.76 -0.26 -10.85
CA ILE A 13 8.74 0.45 -10.02
C ILE A 13 9.14 -0.41 -8.80
N GLY A 14 8.19 -1.09 -8.17
CA GLY A 14 8.47 -1.98 -7.05
C GLY A 14 9.36 -3.17 -7.43
N GLU A 15 9.15 -3.77 -8.60
CA GLU A 15 9.99 -4.85 -9.13
C GLU A 15 11.41 -4.35 -9.44
N GLU A 16 11.53 -3.16 -10.03
CA GLU A 16 12.82 -2.52 -10.31
C GLU A 16 13.60 -2.23 -9.00
N LEU A 17 12.94 -1.60 -8.02
CA LEU A 17 13.55 -1.34 -6.72
C LEU A 17 13.92 -2.63 -5.99
N ALA A 18 13.15 -3.71 -6.16
CA ALA A 18 13.44 -5.00 -5.54
C ALA A 18 14.70 -5.60 -6.15
N GLY A 19 14.85 -5.52 -7.48
CA GLY A 19 16.07 -5.91 -8.18
C GLY A 19 17.30 -5.11 -7.75
N ILE A 20 17.17 -3.79 -7.53
CA ILE A 20 18.27 -2.92 -7.10
C ILE A 20 18.69 -3.22 -5.65
N THR A 21 17.72 -3.43 -4.76
CA THR A 21 17.95 -3.63 -3.33
C THR A 21 18.26 -5.07 -2.96
N GLY A 22 17.97 -6.03 -3.84
CA GLY A 22 18.01 -7.46 -3.55
C GLY A 22 16.89 -7.91 -2.61
N ALA A 23 15.84 -7.10 -2.43
CA ALA A 23 14.72 -7.42 -1.55
C ALA A 23 13.75 -8.41 -2.22
N ASP A 24 13.17 -9.32 -1.43
CA ASP A 24 12.05 -10.15 -1.88
C ASP A 24 10.87 -9.28 -2.31
N PHE A 25 10.17 -9.70 -3.37
CA PHE A 25 9.00 -8.98 -3.90
C PHE A 25 7.69 -9.69 -3.55
N PHE A 26 6.77 -8.93 -2.96
CA PHE A 26 5.41 -9.35 -2.64
C PHE A 26 4.40 -8.38 -3.25
N GLU A 27 3.47 -8.89 -4.04
CA GLU A 27 2.35 -8.09 -4.55
C GLU A 27 1.17 -8.16 -3.59
N ILE A 28 0.70 -7.00 -3.13
CA ILE A 28 -0.50 -6.86 -2.30
C ILE A 28 -1.70 -6.93 -3.24
N VAL A 29 -2.13 -8.15 -3.56
CA VAL A 29 -3.26 -8.38 -4.47
C VAL A 29 -4.57 -8.36 -3.67
N PRO A 30 -5.57 -7.53 -4.03
CA PRO A 30 -6.88 -7.59 -3.42
C PRO A 30 -7.57 -8.92 -3.76
N GLU A 31 -8.36 -9.46 -2.84
CA GLU A 31 -9.17 -10.66 -3.11
C GLU A 31 -10.24 -10.39 -4.16
N GLU A 32 -10.81 -9.18 -4.15
CA GLU A 32 -11.68 -8.67 -5.21
C GLU A 32 -10.90 -7.66 -6.06
N ILE A 33 -10.51 -8.06 -7.27
CA ILE A 33 -9.70 -7.25 -8.20
C ILE A 33 -10.46 -5.98 -8.58
N TYR A 34 -9.78 -4.83 -8.50
CA TYR A 34 -10.34 -3.54 -8.94
C TYR A 34 -10.58 -3.53 -10.45
N THR A 35 -11.82 -3.26 -10.84
CA THR A 35 -12.21 -3.04 -12.24
C THR A 35 -11.94 -1.59 -12.68
N ALA A 36 -12.07 -1.32 -13.97
CA ALA A 36 -11.99 0.05 -14.48
C ALA A 36 -13.08 0.97 -13.88
N ASP A 37 -14.29 0.44 -13.64
CA ASP A 37 -15.39 1.18 -13.03
C ASP A 37 -15.14 1.47 -11.55
N ASP A 38 -14.52 0.54 -10.83
CA ASP A 38 -14.11 0.74 -9.43
C ASP A 38 -13.09 1.87 -9.28
N LEU A 39 -12.20 2.02 -10.27
CA LEU A 39 -11.13 3.01 -10.31
C LEU A 39 -11.57 4.35 -10.92
N ASN A 40 -12.83 4.48 -11.33
CA ASN A 40 -13.36 5.71 -11.88
C ASN A 40 -13.47 6.79 -10.78
N TRP A 41 -12.43 7.60 -10.65
CA TRP A 41 -12.33 8.69 -9.68
C TRP A 41 -13.32 9.85 -9.93
N THR A 42 -13.93 9.94 -11.12
CA THR A 42 -14.97 10.95 -11.38
C THR A 42 -16.34 10.52 -10.86
N ASN A 43 -16.53 9.21 -10.64
CA ASN A 43 -17.75 8.66 -10.09
C ASN A 43 -17.64 8.56 -8.56
N ARG A 44 -18.41 9.38 -7.83
CA ARG A 44 -18.42 9.38 -6.35
C ARG A 44 -18.97 8.09 -5.72
N GLN A 45 -19.58 7.22 -6.52
CA GLN A 45 -20.09 5.90 -6.11
C GLN A 45 -19.19 4.75 -6.56
N SER A 46 -18.05 5.03 -7.21
CA SER A 46 -17.08 3.98 -7.50
C SER A 46 -16.49 3.42 -6.21
N ARG A 47 -16.10 2.14 -6.24
CA ARG A 47 -15.52 1.46 -5.08
C ARG A 47 -14.33 2.22 -4.50
N SER A 48 -13.40 2.70 -5.33
CA SER A 48 -12.24 3.48 -4.85
C SER A 48 -12.66 4.79 -4.14
N SER A 49 -13.70 5.46 -4.63
CA SER A 49 -14.24 6.68 -4.00
C SER A 49 -14.92 6.40 -2.66
N LEU A 50 -15.68 5.29 -2.57
CA LEU A 50 -16.35 4.87 -1.34
C LEU A 50 -15.34 4.42 -0.28
N GLU A 51 -14.35 3.61 -0.67
CA GLU A 51 -13.30 3.12 0.23
C GLU A 51 -12.46 4.26 0.80
N ILE A 52 -12.01 5.21 -0.02
CA ILE A 52 -11.22 6.34 0.49
C ILE A 52 -12.04 7.23 1.43
N LYS A 53 -13.34 7.42 1.14
CA LYS A 53 -14.24 8.21 1.98
C LYS A 53 -14.49 7.56 3.35
N ASP A 54 -14.50 6.24 3.43
CA ASP A 54 -14.70 5.49 4.68
C ASP A 54 -13.34 5.18 5.35
N PRO A 55 -13.00 5.82 6.48
CA PRO A 55 -11.75 5.55 7.19
C PRO A 55 -11.65 4.12 7.74
N ASN A 56 -12.77 3.41 7.91
CA ASN A 56 -12.79 2.04 8.42
C ASN A 56 -12.77 0.98 7.31
N SER A 57 -12.75 1.39 6.04
CA SER A 57 -12.68 0.44 4.94
C SER A 57 -11.38 -0.36 4.99
N ARG A 58 -11.48 -1.69 4.89
CA ARG A 58 -10.36 -2.64 4.92
C ARG A 58 -10.49 -3.69 3.81
N PRO A 59 -10.16 -3.36 2.55
CA PRO A 59 -10.23 -4.31 1.44
C PRO A 59 -9.39 -5.55 1.70
N ARG A 60 -9.98 -6.74 1.55
CA ARG A 60 -9.32 -8.03 1.80
C ARG A 60 -8.16 -8.27 0.82
N ILE A 61 -7.08 -8.86 1.32
CA ILE A 61 -5.88 -9.21 0.57
C ILE A 61 -5.88 -10.72 0.30
N ALA A 62 -5.62 -11.12 -0.94
CA ALA A 62 -5.72 -12.50 -1.41
C ALA A 62 -4.66 -13.45 -0.81
N ALA A 63 -3.52 -12.91 -0.37
CA ALA A 63 -2.41 -13.68 0.17
C ALA A 63 -1.71 -12.94 1.31
N LYS A 64 -0.93 -13.69 2.09
CA LYS A 64 -0.08 -13.14 3.15
C LYS A 64 1.39 -13.41 2.85
N VAL A 65 2.26 -12.55 3.37
CA VAL A 65 3.69 -12.82 3.47
C VAL A 65 3.85 -13.97 4.47
N ALA A 66 4.47 -15.07 4.03
CA ALA A 66 4.52 -16.32 4.80
C ALA A 66 5.29 -16.17 6.13
N ASP A 67 6.39 -15.43 6.11
CA ASP A 67 7.21 -15.15 7.29
C ASP A 67 7.60 -13.67 7.31
N MET A 68 6.74 -12.82 7.89
CA MET A 68 7.06 -11.39 8.05
C MET A 68 8.14 -11.16 9.12
N THR A 69 8.37 -12.13 10.02
CA THR A 69 9.29 -11.97 11.14
C THR A 69 10.75 -11.96 10.69
N SER A 70 11.06 -12.62 9.57
CA SER A 70 12.40 -12.69 8.97
C SER A 70 12.92 -11.38 8.37
N TYR A 71 12.06 -10.36 8.20
CA TYR A 71 12.47 -9.08 7.61
C TYR A 71 12.75 -8.01 8.66
N ASP A 72 13.92 -7.39 8.59
CA ASP A 72 14.25 -6.20 9.42
C ASP A 72 13.69 -4.90 8.83
N ALA A 73 13.44 -4.89 7.51
CA ALA A 73 12.97 -3.73 6.78
C ALA A 73 11.90 -4.09 5.74
N VAL A 74 10.90 -3.24 5.59
CA VAL A 74 9.79 -3.40 4.65
C VAL A 74 9.59 -2.12 3.85
N ILE A 75 9.88 -2.20 2.55
CA ILE A 75 9.55 -1.14 1.59
C ILE A 75 8.10 -1.34 1.13
N ILE A 76 7.26 -0.31 1.22
CA ILE A 76 5.82 -0.39 0.91
C ILE A 76 5.48 0.55 -0.25
N GLY A 77 4.98 -0.01 -1.34
CA GLY A 77 4.62 0.70 -2.57
C GLY A 77 3.12 0.83 -2.83
N PHE A 78 2.66 2.01 -3.20
CA PHE A 78 1.25 2.23 -3.59
C PHE A 78 1.05 3.41 -4.56
N PRO A 79 -0.01 3.39 -5.37
CA PRO A 79 -0.47 4.59 -6.06
C PRO A 79 -1.11 5.57 -5.07
N ILE A 80 -0.95 6.88 -5.28
CA ILE A 80 -1.70 7.89 -4.52
C ILE A 80 -3.15 7.92 -4.99
N TRP A 81 -4.10 7.70 -4.07
CA TRP A 81 -5.54 7.87 -4.29
C TRP A 81 -6.05 9.04 -3.44
N TRP A 82 -6.58 10.09 -4.09
CA TRP A 82 -7.07 11.30 -3.42
C TRP A 82 -6.10 11.93 -2.38
N GLY A 83 -4.79 11.79 -2.61
CA GLY A 83 -3.75 12.36 -1.74
C GLY A 83 -3.38 11.51 -0.53
N VAL A 84 -3.85 10.27 -0.45
CA VAL A 84 -3.53 9.29 0.60
C VAL A 84 -3.20 7.91 0.00
N ALA A 85 -2.75 6.98 0.84
CA ALA A 85 -2.60 5.58 0.45
C ALA A 85 -3.98 4.90 0.27
N PRO A 86 -4.12 3.94 -0.65
CA PRO A 86 -5.33 3.13 -0.76
C PRO A 86 -5.56 2.32 0.52
N ARG A 87 -6.82 2.10 0.90
CA ARG A 87 -7.21 1.41 2.15
C ARG A 87 -6.66 -0.01 2.31
N ILE A 88 -6.35 -0.68 1.19
CA ILE A 88 -5.70 -1.99 1.21
C ILE A 88 -4.29 -1.93 1.83
N ILE A 89 -3.61 -0.78 1.80
CA ILE A 89 -2.32 -0.60 2.48
C ILE A 89 -2.51 -0.58 3.99
N GLU A 90 -3.57 0.05 4.49
CA GLU A 90 -3.92 0.00 5.92
C GLU A 90 -4.24 -1.44 6.34
N THR A 91 -4.98 -2.18 5.50
CA THR A 91 -5.25 -3.61 5.73
C THR A 91 -3.96 -4.42 5.78
N PHE A 92 -2.98 -4.13 4.93
CA PHE A 92 -1.67 -4.79 4.95
C PHE A 92 -0.89 -4.45 6.22
N LEU A 93 -0.83 -3.18 6.61
CA LEU A 93 -0.12 -2.72 7.80
C LEU A 93 -0.72 -3.28 9.10
N GLU A 94 -2.03 -3.42 9.16
CA GLU A 94 -2.74 -4.00 10.32
C GLU A 94 -2.66 -5.55 10.36
N SER A 95 -2.24 -6.19 9.27
CA SER A 95 -2.16 -7.66 9.18
C SER A 95 -0.93 -8.27 9.85
N TYR A 96 0.06 -7.46 10.24
CA TYR A 96 1.32 -7.92 10.82
C TYR A 96 1.78 -7.03 11.97
N ASP A 97 2.66 -7.57 12.81
CA ASP A 97 3.43 -6.80 13.78
C ASP A 97 4.72 -6.30 13.11
N PHE A 98 4.85 -4.97 13.01
CA PHE A 98 6.03 -4.31 12.47
C PHE A 98 6.97 -3.76 13.56
N GLY A 99 6.69 -4.05 14.84
CA GLY A 99 7.48 -3.58 15.97
C GLY A 99 8.98 -3.87 15.79
N GLY A 100 9.81 -2.83 15.94
CA GLY A 100 11.26 -2.92 15.78
C GLY A 100 11.76 -2.98 14.34
N LYS A 101 10.88 -3.01 13.33
CA LYS A 101 11.26 -3.00 11.90
C LYS A 101 11.41 -1.58 11.37
N VAL A 102 12.06 -1.48 10.22
CA VAL A 102 12.11 -0.27 9.41
C VAL A 102 11.02 -0.32 8.34
N ILE A 103 10.22 0.74 8.19
CA ILE A 103 9.28 0.88 7.07
C ILE A 103 9.69 2.07 6.20
N ALA A 104 9.74 1.84 4.89
CA ALA A 104 10.04 2.88 3.90
C ALA A 104 8.93 2.93 2.84
N PRO A 105 8.05 3.94 2.83
CA PRO A 105 7.02 4.06 1.80
C PRO A 105 7.60 4.62 0.50
N PHE A 106 7.09 4.16 -0.64
CA PHE A 106 7.23 4.85 -1.92
C PHE A 106 5.87 4.92 -2.61
N CYS A 107 5.69 5.94 -3.45
CA CYS A 107 4.44 6.10 -4.15
C CYS A 107 4.63 6.57 -5.60
N THR A 108 3.67 6.19 -6.43
CA THR A 108 3.49 6.73 -7.78
C THR A 108 2.21 7.56 -7.83
N SER A 109 2.18 8.64 -8.62
CA SER A 109 0.99 9.47 -8.76
C SER A 109 0.81 9.96 -10.19
N GLY A 110 -0.38 10.47 -10.51
CA GLY A 110 -0.67 11.17 -11.77
C GLY A 110 -0.22 12.65 -11.78
N GLY A 111 0.61 13.08 -10.83
CA GLY A 111 1.08 14.47 -10.73
C GLY A 111 1.01 15.09 -9.32
N SER A 112 0.44 14.41 -8.33
CA SER A 112 0.46 14.84 -6.93
C SER A 112 1.80 14.49 -6.26
N GLY A 113 2.32 15.36 -5.39
CA GLY A 113 3.37 14.95 -4.45
C GLY A 113 2.87 13.95 -3.40
N VAL A 114 3.76 13.50 -2.51
CA VAL A 114 3.43 12.57 -1.38
C VAL A 114 2.21 13.05 -0.56
N GLY A 115 1.99 14.37 -0.46
CA GLY A 115 0.77 14.90 0.16
C GLY A 115 0.63 14.46 1.62
N ARG A 116 -0.56 13.97 1.99
CA ARG A 116 -0.87 13.51 3.37
C ARG A 116 -0.63 12.01 3.57
N SER A 117 -0.26 11.27 2.52
CA SER A 117 -0.14 9.81 2.62
C SER A 117 0.84 9.39 3.70
N ASP A 118 1.97 10.09 3.81
CA ASP A 118 3.03 9.84 4.79
C ASP A 118 2.49 9.92 6.23
N THR A 119 1.89 11.05 6.60
CA THR A 119 1.36 11.27 7.95
C THR A 119 0.19 10.36 8.33
N GLU A 120 -0.64 9.95 7.36
CA GLU A 120 -1.78 9.06 7.62
C GLU A 120 -1.34 7.60 7.76
N LEU A 121 -0.30 7.17 7.02
CA LEU A 121 0.27 5.82 7.12
C LEU A 121 0.79 5.51 8.52
N HIS A 122 1.42 6.50 9.17
CA HIS A 122 2.01 6.32 10.50
C HIS A 122 0.97 5.97 11.58
N LYS A 123 -0.32 6.26 11.37
CA LYS A 123 -1.39 5.99 12.33
C LYS A 123 -1.82 4.52 12.37
N ASN A 124 -1.54 3.78 11.29
CA ASN A 124 -2.09 2.44 11.07
C ASN A 124 -1.07 1.33 11.30
N VAL A 125 0.00 1.61 12.05
CA VAL A 125 1.02 0.63 12.41
C VAL A 125 1.05 0.47 13.92
N GLY A 126 0.94 -0.77 14.39
CA GLY A 126 1.12 -1.12 15.79
C GLY A 126 2.59 -1.17 16.19
N GLY A 127 2.90 -0.76 17.42
CA GLY A 127 4.25 -0.82 17.98
C GLY A 127 5.16 0.34 17.57
N GLU A 128 6.39 0.35 18.10
CA GLU A 128 7.39 1.34 17.75
C GLU A 128 8.09 0.92 16.46
N VAL A 129 7.95 1.74 15.41
CA VAL A 129 8.48 1.46 14.07
C VAL A 129 9.32 2.64 13.59
N LYS A 130 10.43 2.35 12.92
CA LYS A 130 11.28 3.39 12.34
C LYS A 130 10.86 3.65 10.90
N TRP A 131 10.35 4.85 10.65
CA TRP A 131 10.01 5.32 9.30
C TRP A 131 11.23 5.96 8.62
N LEU A 132 11.44 5.63 7.35
CA LEU A 132 12.48 6.21 6.48
C LEU A 132 11.88 6.92 5.27
#